data_AF-A0A7V9UI43-F1
#
_entry.id   AF-A0A7V9UI43-F1
#
_cell.length_a   1.000
_cell.length_b   1.000
_cell.length_c   1.000
_cell.angle_alpha   90.00
_cell.angle_beta   90.00
_cell.angle_gamma   90.00
#
_symmetry.space_group_name_H-M   'P 1'
#
loop_
_entity.id
_entity.type
_entity.pdbx_description
1 polymer ?
#
loop_
_entity_poly.entity_id
_entity_poly.type
_entity_poly.pdbx_seq_one_letter_code
_entity_poly.pdbx_strand_id
1 'polypeptide(L)'
;HRLMQIQQKIVKKRNKALIGKKLEVVVEGYHPESNLLMRGRYFGQCPEIDGQVIINDGRKVKAFGERYKVQITEVAGYDLVGHVL
;
A
#
# COMPACT_ATOMS: atom_id res chain seq x y z
N HIS A 1 21.68 -7.96 -14.13
CA HIS A 1 20.43 -7.62 -13.40
C HIS A 1 19.81 -8.84 -12.69
N ARG A 2 20.53 -9.54 -11.79
CA ARG A 2 20.01 -10.76 -11.11
C ARG A 2 19.55 -10.53 -9.66
N LEU A 3 19.91 -9.39 -9.07
CA LEU A 3 19.57 -9.02 -7.68
C LEU A 3 18.10 -8.59 -7.52
N MET A 4 17.56 -7.81 -8.47
CA MET A 4 16.18 -7.32 -8.41
C MET A 4 15.15 -8.47 -8.41
N GLN A 5 15.36 -9.51 -9.22
CA GLN A 5 14.43 -10.66 -9.35
C GLN A 5 14.31 -11.52 -8.09
N ILE A 6 15.39 -11.63 -7.30
CA ILE A 6 15.40 -12.40 -6.05
C ILE A 6 14.65 -11.64 -4.95
N GLN A 7 14.84 -10.32 -4.87
CA GLN A 7 14.12 -9.48 -3.91
C GLN A 7 12.60 -9.47 -4.16
N GLN A 8 12.13 -9.55 -5.41
CA GLN A 8 10.68 -9.52 -5.72
C GLN A 8 9.92 -10.69 -5.10
N LYS A 9 10.52 -11.88 -5.03
CA LYS A 9 9.85 -13.07 -4.48
C LYS A 9 9.61 -12.93 -2.98
N ILE A 10 10.56 -12.33 -2.25
CA ILE A 10 10.47 -12.15 -0.80
C ILE A 10 9.40 -11.09 -0.48
N VAL A 11 9.46 -9.93 -1.14
CA VAL A 11 8.47 -8.86 -0.96
C VAL A 11 7.07 -9.33 -1.33
N LYS A 12 6.91 -10.03 -2.46
CA LYS A 12 5.62 -10.58 -2.88
C LYS A 12 5.06 -11.59 -1.87
N LYS A 13 5.89 -12.46 -1.30
CA LYS A 13 5.44 -13.41 -0.26
C LYS A 13 5.03 -12.68 1.02
N ARG A 14 5.79 -11.66 1.44
CA ARG A 14 5.47 -10.81 2.60
C ARG A 14 4.15 -10.07 2.38
N ASN A 15 3.97 -9.44 1.23
CA ASN A 15 2.76 -8.68 0.87
C ASN A 15 1.53 -9.58 0.81
N LYS A 16 1.65 -10.79 0.25
CA LYS A 16 0.54 -11.75 0.26
C LYS A 16 0.08 -12.11 1.68
N ALA A 17 1.00 -12.17 2.64
CA ALA A 17 0.66 -12.40 4.05
C ALA A 17 -0.03 -11.20 4.72
N LEU A 18 -0.11 -10.05 4.06
CA LEU A 18 -0.82 -8.86 4.53
C LEU A 18 -2.26 -8.80 4.04
N ILE A 19 -2.65 -9.60 3.04
CA ILE A 19 -4.04 -9.68 2.57
C ILE A 19 -4.95 -10.08 3.74
N GLY A 20 -6.05 -9.35 3.92
CA GLY A 20 -6.99 -9.50 5.03
C GLY A 20 -6.57 -8.82 6.33
N LYS A 21 -5.32 -8.35 6.45
CA LYS A 21 -4.86 -7.60 7.63
C LYS A 21 -5.28 -6.14 7.56
N LYS A 22 -5.38 -5.54 8.75
CA LYS A 22 -5.64 -4.11 8.94
C LYS A 22 -4.32 -3.44 9.29
N LEU A 23 -3.87 -2.53 8.42
CA LEU A 23 -2.62 -1.80 8.60
C LEU A 23 -2.91 -0.33 8.92
N GLU A 24 -2.05 0.28 9.72
CA GLU A 24 -2.06 1.73 9.92
C GLU A 24 -1.26 2.39 8.80
N VAL A 25 -1.94 3.17 7.96
CA VAL A 25 -1.42 3.75 6.73
C VAL A 25 -1.50 5.27 6.82
N VAL A 26 -0.40 5.96 6.59
CA VAL A 26 -0.38 7.41 6.36
C VAL A 26 -0.80 7.65 4.91
N VAL A 27 -1.91 8.35 4.69
CA VAL A 27 -2.38 8.69 3.34
C VAL A 27 -1.68 9.96 2.88
N GLU A 28 -0.94 9.90 1.78
CA GLU A 28 -0.06 10.99 1.35
C GLU A 28 -0.67 11.88 0.27
N GLY A 29 -1.64 11.36 -0.47
CA GLY A 29 -2.32 12.10 -1.53
C GLY A 29 -2.95 11.17 -2.56
N TYR A 30 -3.37 11.76 -3.68
CA TYR A 30 -3.87 11.01 -4.82
C TYR A 30 -2.75 10.23 -5.52
N HIS A 31 -3.15 9.14 -6.16
CA HIS A 31 -2.26 8.39 -7.03
C HIS A 31 -1.97 9.22 -8.31
N PRO A 32 -0.73 9.26 -8.80
CA PRO A 32 -0.38 10.09 -9.97
C PRO A 32 -1.15 9.73 -11.25
N GLU A 33 -1.60 8.48 -11.37
CA GLU A 33 -2.36 8.01 -12.54
C GLU A 33 -3.86 8.29 -12.45
N SER A 34 -4.41 8.53 -11.26
CA SER A 34 -5.86 8.74 -11.09
C SER A 34 -6.21 9.39 -9.75
N ASN A 35 -7.07 10.41 -9.81
CA ASN A 35 -7.66 11.06 -8.64
C ASN A 35 -8.73 10.20 -7.93
N LEU A 36 -9.11 9.06 -8.50
CA LEU A 36 -10.02 8.10 -7.86
C LEU A 36 -9.28 7.17 -6.88
N LEU A 37 -7.95 7.12 -6.98
CA LEU A 37 -7.10 6.32 -6.12
C LEU A 37 -6.28 7.24 -5.22
N MET A 38 -6.04 6.81 -4.00
CA MET A 38 -5.08 7.46 -3.11
C MET A 38 -3.88 6.56 -2.90
N ARG A 39 -2.76 7.15 -2.50
CA ARG A 39 -1.55 6.43 -2.12
C ARG A 39 -1.17 6.72 -0.69
N GLY A 40 -0.58 5.74 -0.04
CA GLY A 40 -0.10 5.86 1.32
C GLY A 40 1.01 4.87 1.64
N ARG A 41 1.53 5.00 2.86
CA ARG A 41 2.62 4.18 3.39
C ARG A 41 2.26 3.64 4.76
N TYR A 42 2.55 2.37 5.04
CA TYR A 42 2.34 1.80 6.37
C TYR A 42 3.65 1.69 7.15
N PHE A 43 3.53 1.64 8.48
CA PHE A 43 4.69 1.48 9.35
C PHE A 43 5.32 0.08 9.18
N GLY A 44 6.51 0.01 8.55
CA GLY A 44 7.20 -1.24 8.18
C GLY A 44 7.56 -1.36 6.70
N GLN A 45 7.19 -0.36 5.90
CA GLN A 45 7.57 -0.21 4.48
C GLN A 45 8.93 0.51 4.37
N CYS A 46 9.86 -0.07 3.62
CA CYS A 46 11.15 0.52 3.27
C CYS A 46 11.01 1.38 2.00
N PRO A 47 11.36 2.69 2.03
CA PRO A 47 11.04 3.66 0.98
C PRO A 47 11.49 3.35 -0.45
N GLU A 48 12.50 2.49 -0.65
CA GLU A 48 13.09 2.18 -1.97
C GLU A 48 12.89 0.73 -2.39
N ILE A 49 12.49 -0.14 -1.45
CA ILE A 49 12.44 -1.60 -1.64
C ILE A 49 10.99 -2.08 -1.65
N ASP A 50 10.14 -1.44 -0.87
CA ASP A 50 8.74 -1.81 -0.74
C ASP A 50 7.87 -0.91 -1.63
N GLY A 51 6.84 -1.50 -2.24
CA GLY A 51 5.84 -0.74 -3.01
C GLY A 51 5.02 0.18 -2.10
N GLN A 52 3.97 0.81 -2.63
CA GLN A 52 3.07 1.70 -1.90
C GLN A 52 1.77 0.99 -1.49
N VAL A 53 0.97 1.62 -0.64
CA VAL A 53 -0.42 1.21 -0.39
C VAL A 53 -1.32 2.04 -1.29
N ILE A 54 -1.97 1.40 -2.26
CA ILE A 54 -3.00 1.98 -3.10
C ILE A 54 -4.34 1.83 -2.38
N ILE A 55 -5.05 2.94 -2.22
CA ILE A 55 -6.36 2.98 -1.58
C ILE A 55 -7.39 3.19 -2.67
N ASN A 56 -8.20 2.17 -2.95
CA ASN A 56 -9.22 2.18 -3.99
C ASN A 56 -10.61 2.62 -3.47
N ASP A 57 -10.79 2.64 -2.16
CA ASP A 57 -11.92 3.27 -1.50
C ASP A 57 -11.43 4.13 -0.32
N GLY A 58 -11.24 5.40 -0.62
CA GLY A 58 -10.76 6.44 0.29
C GLY A 58 -11.87 7.36 0.79
N ARG A 59 -13.15 7.01 0.69
CA ARG A 59 -14.28 7.90 1.04
C ARG A 59 -14.27 8.39 2.49
N LYS A 60 -13.56 7.68 3.37
CA LYS A 60 -13.40 8.00 4.79
C LYS A 60 -12.13 8.83 5.09
N VAL A 61 -11.29 9.10 4.09
CA VAL A 61 -10.12 9.97 4.23
C VAL A 61 -10.61 11.41 4.32
N LYS A 62 -10.23 12.10 5.40
CA LYS A 62 -10.60 13.49 5.65
C LYS A 62 -9.45 14.45 5.34
N ALA A 63 -8.22 14.00 5.50
CA ALA A 63 -7.01 14.79 5.27
C ALA A 63 -5.83 13.89 4.89
N PHE A 64 -4.92 14.42 4.06
CA PHE A 64 -3.63 13.82 3.78
C PHE A 64 -2.63 14.13 4.90
N GLY A 65 -1.65 13.24 5.10
CA GLY A 65 -0.69 13.27 6.20
C GLY A 65 -1.19 12.58 7.47
N GLU A 66 -2.47 12.19 7.52
CA GLU A 66 -3.06 11.49 8.66
C GLU A 66 -3.00 9.97 8.50
N ARG A 67 -3.14 9.27 9.64
CA ARG A 67 -3.12 7.81 9.71
C ARG A 67 -4.53 7.24 9.68
N TYR A 68 -4.72 6.23 8.84
CA TYR A 68 -5.99 5.53 8.67
C TYR A 68 -5.77 4.03 8.80
N LYS A 69 -6.78 3.33 9.33
CA LYS A 69 -6.81 1.86 9.25
C LYS A 69 -7.26 1.45 7.85
N VAL A 70 -6.39 0.77 7.13
CA VAL A 70 -6.66 0.24 5.80
C VAL A 70 -6.70 -1.28 5.88
N GLN A 71 -7.78 -1.88 5.39
CA GLN A 71 -7.84 -3.33 5.19
C GLN A 71 -7.28 -3.67 3.82
N ILE A 72 -6.22 -4.49 3.79
CA ILE A 72 -5.60 -4.93 2.56
C ILE A 72 -6.47 -6.01 1.92
N THR A 73 -6.85 -5.81 0.67
CA THR A 73 -7.71 -6.73 -0.08
C THR A 73 -6.94 -7.52 -1.13
N GLU A 74 -5.86 -6.95 -1.68
CA GLU A 74 -5.06 -7.60 -2.72
C GLU A 74 -3.62 -7.06 -2.77
N VAL A 75 -2.83 -7.66 -3.66
CA VAL A 75 -1.43 -7.27 -3.93
C VAL A 75 -1.26 -7.11 -5.43
N ALA A 76 -0.90 -5.92 -5.89
CA ALA A 76 -0.63 -5.59 -7.28
C ALA A 76 0.88 -5.41 -7.48
N GLY A 77 1.56 -6.48 -7.90
CA GLY A 77 3.03 -6.45 -8.03
C GLY A 77 3.73 -6.28 -6.67
N TYR A 78 4.25 -5.08 -6.42
CA TYR A 78 4.86 -4.67 -5.14
C TYR A 78 3.91 -3.88 -4.25
N ASP A 79 2.81 -3.41 -4.82
CA ASP A 79 1.87 -2.54 -4.13
C ASP A 79 0.83 -3.37 -3.39
N LEU A 80 0.41 -2.85 -2.25
CA LEU A 80 -0.77 -3.35 -1.54
C LEU A 80 -1.97 -2.55 -2.01
N VAL A 81 -3.12 -3.19 -2.18
CA VAL A 81 -4.36 -2.47 -2.45
C VAL A 81 -5.33 -2.74 -1.31
N GLY A 82 -6.07 -1.71 -0.89
CA GLY A 82 -7.04 -1.82 0.19
C GLY A 82 -8.00 -0.65 0.27
N HIS A 83 -8.88 -0.70 1.27
CA HIS A 83 -9.88 0.33 1.54
C HIS A 83 -9.78 0.85 2.97
N VAL A 84 -10.19 2.09 3.17
CA VAL A 84 -10.22 2.72 4.50
C VAL A 84 -11.44 2.24 5.30
N LEU A 85 -11.20 1.89 6.56
CA LEU A 85 -12.21 1.44 7.51
C LEU A 85 -12.93 2.59 8.21
#